data_AF-A0A7Y5AGC1-F1
#
_entry.id   AF-A0A7Y5AGC1-F1
#
_cell.length_a   1.000
_cell.length_b   1.000
_cell.length_c   1.000
_cell.angle_alpha   90.00
_cell.angle_beta   90.00
_cell.angle_gamma   90.00
#
_symmetry.space_group_name_H-M   'P 1'
#
loop_
_entity.id
_entity.type
_entity.pdbx_description
1 polymer ?
#
loop_
_entity_poly.entity_id
_entity_poly.type
_entity_poly.pdbx_seq_one_letter_code
_entity_poly.pdbx_strand_id
1 'polypeptide(L)'
;MKKLLGLAAAAAFVLGQAASAQAADVSFSAGQTGDSTMVYRLGLQSNWDASWWQTSVGRLTGYWDGAYTYWDGDETASNHS
;
A
#
# COMPACT_ATOMS: atom_id res chain seq x y z
N MET A 1 -33.94 3.63 -12.80
CA MET A 1 -32.49 3.41 -12.96
C MET A 1 -31.64 4.23 -11.98
N LYS A 2 -31.87 5.54 -11.80
CA LYS A 2 -31.08 6.40 -10.88
C LYS A 2 -31.06 5.93 -9.41
N LYS A 3 -32.18 5.39 -8.92
CA LYS A 3 -32.30 4.84 -7.55
C LYS A 3 -31.45 3.56 -7.33
N LEU A 4 -31.28 2.76 -8.38
CA LEU A 4 -30.47 1.53 -8.32
C LEU A 4 -28.97 1.86 -8.32
N LEU A 5 -28.56 2.89 -9.06
CA LEU A 5 -27.19 3.42 -9.02
C LEU A 5 -26.82 3.97 -7.63
N GLY A 6 -27.75 4.69 -6.99
CA GLY A 6 -27.54 5.18 -5.61
C GLY A 6 -27.43 4.05 -4.59
N LEU A 7 -28.25 2.99 -4.70
CA LEU A 7 -28.15 1.81 -3.84
C LEU A 7 -26.83 1.06 -4.05
N ALA A 8 -26.38 0.92 -5.30
CA ALA A 8 -25.10 0.27 -5.60
C ALA A 8 -23.91 1.05 -5.03
N ALA A 9 -23.93 2.39 -5.13
CA ALA A 9 -22.90 3.24 -4.54
C ALA A 9 -22.89 3.16 -3.01
N ALA A 10 -24.07 3.15 -2.37
CA ALA A 10 -24.19 2.99 -0.92
C ALA A 10 -23.71 1.61 -0.45
N ALA A 11 -24.06 0.55 -1.17
CA ALA A 11 -23.58 -0.81 -0.88
C ALA A 11 -22.05 -0.91 -1.03
N ALA A 12 -21.47 -0.33 -2.07
CA ALA A 12 -20.02 -0.28 -2.25
C ALA A 12 -19.32 0.49 -1.12
N PHE A 13 -19.91 1.60 -0.67
CA PHE A 13 -19.36 2.39 0.43
C PHE A 13 -19.42 1.67 1.78
N VAL A 14 -20.55 1.01 2.10
CA VAL A 14 -20.71 0.26 3.35
C VAL A 14 -19.85 -1.01 3.37
N LEU A 15 -19.77 -1.74 2.26
CA LEU A 15 -18.87 -2.89 2.13
C LEU A 15 -17.39 -2.47 2.17
N GLY A 16 -17.06 -1.27 1.69
CA GLY A 16 -15.71 -0.71 1.80
C GLY A 16 -15.28 -0.40 3.24
N GLN A 17 -16.21 -0.02 4.12
CA GLN A 17 -15.93 0.31 5.52
C GLN A 17 -15.82 -0.92 6.44
N ALA A 18 -16.50 -2.02 6.11
CA ALA A 18 -16.48 -3.25 6.92
C ALA A 18 -15.12 -4.01 6.86
N ALA A 19 -14.22 -3.61 5.96
CA ALA A 19 -12.94 -4.29 5.70
C ALA A 19 -11.71 -3.61 6.35
N SER A 20 -11.87 -2.52 7.11
CA SER A 20 -10.72 -1.91 7.79
C SER A 20 -10.50 -2.53 9.17
N ALA A 21 -9.98 -3.77 9.21
CA ALA A 21 -9.36 -4.27 10.42
C ALA A 21 -8.16 -3.35 10.75
N GLN A 22 -8.19 -2.72 11.92
CA GLN A 22 -7.24 -1.68 12.35
C GLN A 22 -5.86 -2.26 12.74
N ALA A 23 -5.49 -3.43 12.21
CA ALA A 23 -4.17 -4.02 12.36
C ALA A 23 -3.28 -3.45 11.26
N ALA A 24 -2.84 -2.20 11.43
CA ALA A 24 -1.83 -1.63 10.57
C ALA A 24 -0.47 -2.23 10.95
N ASP A 25 0.13 -3.02 10.06
CA ASP A 25 1.49 -3.51 10.24
C ASP A 25 2.47 -2.37 10.01
N VAL A 26 3.36 -2.13 10.97
CA VAL A 26 4.43 -1.12 10.83
C VAL A 26 5.65 -1.78 10.17
N SER A 27 6.20 -1.14 9.13
CA SER A 27 7.41 -1.59 8.47
C SER A 27 8.50 -0.51 8.51
N PHE A 28 9.75 -0.96 8.60
CA PHE A 28 10.92 -0.12 8.39
C PHE A 28 11.83 -0.82 7.39
N SER A 29 12.35 -0.07 6.42
CA SER A 29 13.32 -0.55 5.45
C SER A 29 14.42 0.49 5.21
N ALA A 30 15.65 -0.01 5.05
CA ALA A 30 16.80 0.77 4.62
C ALA A 30 17.31 0.19 3.30
N GLY A 31 17.63 1.07 2.36
CA GLY A 31 18.11 0.71 1.03
C GLY A 31 19.00 1.78 0.43
N GLN A 32 19.39 1.58 -0.81
CA GLN A 32 20.22 2.50 -1.56
C GLN A 32 19.67 2.65 -2.99
N THR A 33 19.71 3.86 -3.57
CA THR A 33 19.37 4.09 -4.98
C THR A 33 20.43 3.50 -5.91
N GLY A 34 20.13 3.45 -7.21
CA GLY A 34 21.15 3.21 -8.23
C GLY A 34 22.30 4.24 -8.20
N ASP A 35 22.02 5.45 -7.74
CA ASP A 35 22.99 6.56 -7.61
C ASP A 35 23.66 6.60 -6.21
N SER A 36 23.65 5.48 -5.48
CA SER A 36 24.27 5.33 -4.16
C SER A 36 23.69 6.19 -3.01
N THR A 37 22.54 6.85 -3.21
CA THR A 37 21.82 7.61 -2.18
C THR A 37 21.18 6.66 -1.16
N MET A 38 21.38 6.91 0.14
CA MET A 38 20.74 6.10 1.18
C MET A 38 19.25 6.44 1.32
N VAL A 39 18.43 5.42 1.53
CA VAL A 39 16.97 5.52 1.57
C VAL A 39 16.45 4.85 2.83
N TYR A 40 15.60 5.56 3.57
CA TYR A 40 14.96 5.05 4.77
C TYR A 40 13.45 5.19 4.62
N ARG A 41 12.70 4.08 4.69
CA ARG A 41 11.25 4.06 4.54
C ARG A 41 10.58 3.53 5.79
N LEU A 42 9.60 4.28 6.30
CA LEU A 42 8.67 3.89 7.35
C LEU A 42 7.29 3.69 6.73
N GLY A 43 6.74 2.48 6.81
CA GLY A 43 5.46 2.11 6.22
C GLY A 43 4.42 1.67 7.25
N LEU A 44 3.17 1.83 6.87
CA LEU A 44 1.97 1.32 7.53
C LEU A 44 1.17 0.53 6.49
N GLN A 45 0.94 -0.75 6.75
CA GLN A 45 0.24 -1.64 5.83
C GLN A 45 -1.08 -2.10 6.43
N SER A 46 -2.15 -2.10 5.63
CA SER A 46 -3.46 -2.64 6.03
C SER A 46 -3.89 -3.71 5.04
N ASN A 47 -4.00 -4.95 5.52
CA ASN A 47 -4.41 -6.08 4.69
C ASN A 47 -5.83 -5.89 4.17
N TRP A 48 -6.11 -6.36 2.94
CA TRP A 48 -7.46 -6.30 2.38
C TRP A 48 -8.43 -7.25 3.09
N ASP A 49 -7.92 -8.20 3.87
CA ASP A 49 -8.66 -9.33 4.45
C ASP A 49 -9.53 -10.08 3.43
N ALA A 50 -9.11 -10.01 2.16
CA ALA A 50 -9.81 -10.57 1.01
C ALA A 50 -8.89 -11.49 0.23
N SER A 51 -9.47 -12.52 -0.37
CA SER A 51 -8.77 -13.45 -1.22
C SER A 51 -9.65 -13.84 -2.39
N TRP A 52 -9.09 -13.76 -3.59
CA TRP A 52 -9.77 -14.08 -4.84
C TRP A 52 -9.04 -15.20 -5.57
N TRP A 53 -9.79 -15.97 -6.35
CA TRP A 53 -9.28 -17.07 -7.19
C TRP A 53 -8.36 -18.06 -6.44
N GLN A 54 -8.78 -18.47 -5.24
CA GLN A 54 -8.00 -19.40 -4.45
C GLN A 54 -8.02 -20.81 -5.07
N THR A 55 -6.83 -21.34 -5.31
CA THR A 55 -6.59 -22.70 -5.83
C THR A 55 -5.49 -23.39 -5.01
N SER A 56 -5.08 -24.59 -5.40
CA SER A 56 -3.94 -25.28 -4.79
C SER A 56 -2.58 -24.60 -5.04
N VAL A 57 -2.48 -23.73 -6.05
CA VAL A 57 -1.24 -23.01 -6.38
C VAL A 57 -1.10 -21.73 -5.54
N GLY A 58 -2.22 -21.13 -5.13
CA GLY A 58 -2.24 -19.89 -4.36
C GLY A 58 -3.54 -19.10 -4.50
N ARG A 59 -3.50 -17.83 -4.11
CA ARG A 59 -4.63 -16.89 -4.17
C ARG A 59 -4.15 -15.48 -4.50
N LEU A 60 -5.01 -14.68 -5.10
CA LEU A 60 -4.79 -13.24 -5.24
C LEU A 60 -5.29 -12.54 -3.97
N THR A 61 -4.40 -11.80 -3.32
CA THR A 61 -4.68 -11.00 -2.13
C THR A 61 -3.74 -9.79 -2.13
N GLY A 62 -3.77 -8.97 -1.08
CA GLY A 62 -2.93 -7.80 -0.98
C GLY A 62 -3.25 -6.94 0.23
N TYR A 63 -2.66 -5.76 0.22
CA TYR A 63 -2.73 -4.78 1.29
C TYR A 63 -2.62 -3.36 0.71
N TRP A 64 -3.15 -2.40 1.45
CA TRP A 64 -2.84 -0.98 1.24
C TRP A 64 -1.53 -0.67 1.94
N ASP A 65 -0.63 0.06 1.28
CA ASP A 65 0.65 0.52 1.85
C ASP A 65 0.72 2.04 1.85
N GLY A 66 0.75 2.64 3.03
CA GLY A 66 1.00 4.06 3.22
C GLY A 66 2.36 4.24 3.86
N ALA A 67 3.26 5.01 3.25
CA ALA A 67 4.61 5.12 3.75
C ALA A 67 5.24 6.50 3.56
N TYR A 68 6.16 6.81 4.46
CA TYR A 68 7.08 7.94 4.38
C TYR A 68 8.46 7.44 4.00
N THR A 69 9.09 8.09 3.01
CA THR A 69 10.44 7.73 2.55
C THR A 69 11.34 8.95 2.63
N TYR A 70 12.42 8.83 3.39
CA TYR A 70 13.50 9.81 3.48
C TYR A 70 14.66 9.38 2.59
N TRP A 71 15.18 10.31 1.80
CA TRP A 71 16.32 10.11 0.91
C TRP A 71 17.45 10.97 1.46
N ASP A 72 18.51 10.33 1.90
CA ASP A 72 19.71 10.98 2.40
C ASP A 72 20.64 11.29 1.21
N GLY A 73 20.14 12.19 0.36
CA GLY A 73 20.84 12.70 -0.81
C GLY A 73 21.43 14.08 -0.51
N ASP A 74 22.66 14.29 -0.97
CA ASP A 74 23.34 15.58 -0.86
C ASP A 74 22.72 16.58 -1.85
N GLU A 75 22.51 17.84 -1.47
CA GLU A 75 22.06 18.91 -2.40
C GLU A 75 23.06 19.12 -3.55
N THR A 76 24.28 18.63 -3.36
CA THR A 76 25.43 18.66 -4.27
C THR A 76 25.61 17.41 -5.12
N ALA A 77 24.64 16.48 -5.18
CA ALA A 77 24.75 15.21 -5.91
C ALA A 77 25.00 15.39 -7.42
N SER A 78 26.25 15.71 -7.73
CA SER A 78 26.92 15.43 -8.99
C SER A 78 27.03 13.92 -9.05
N ASN A 79 26.03 13.29 -9.67
CA ASN A 79 26.09 11.93 -10.17
C ASN A 79 27.34 11.82 -11.06
N HIS A 80 28.44 11.36 -10.49
CA HIS A 80 29.64 11.05 -11.24
C HIS A 80 29.58 9.58 -11.65
N SER A 81 29.48 9.38 -12.96
CA SER A 81 29.57 8.11 -13.69
C SER A 81 30.89 7.41 -13.51
#